data_AF-A0A9P0FD51-F1
#
_entry.id   AF-A0A9P0FD51-F1
#
_cell.length_a   1.000
_cell.length_b   1.000
_cell.length_c   1.000
_cell.angle_alpha   90.00
_cell.angle_beta   90.00
_cell.angle_gamma   90.00
#
_symmetry.space_group_name_H-M   'P 1'
#
loop_
_entity.id
_entity.type
_entity.pdbx_description
1 polymer ?
#
loop_
_entity_poly.entity_id
_entity_poly.type
_entity_poly.pdbx_seq_one_letter_code
_entity_poly.pdbx_strand_id
1 'polypeptide(L)'
;MNILACDQPMVVAIYCGESKPPLQEFLPEFVTELNEILETGIQVSQIRVKVKIRYFVCDTPARSFIKGTVGFNAKHGCIKCTVTGEYDKDERHMSFSKVDCPLRTDESFRRALDEDHHKEESSLIKLPIYMVEDIIIADSLHLFATYLLGR
;
A
#
# COMPACT_ATOMS: atom_id res chain seq x y z
N MET A 1 15.00 -20.65 18.69
CA MET A 1 15.83 -20.04 17.64
C MET A 1 15.58 -18.54 17.72
N ASN A 2 16.42 -17.82 18.46
CA ASN A 2 16.26 -16.38 18.63
C ASN A 2 16.69 -15.70 17.34
N ILE A 3 15.73 -15.25 16.55
CA ILE A 3 15.97 -14.27 15.50
C ILE A 3 16.44 -13.03 16.27
N LEU A 4 17.69 -12.62 16.04
CA LEU A 4 18.21 -11.35 16.53
C LEU A 4 17.22 -10.27 16.10
N ALA A 5 16.53 -9.67 17.06
CA ALA A 5 15.68 -8.51 16.81
C ALA A 5 16.61 -7.38 16.37
N CYS A 6 16.75 -7.20 15.07
CA CYS A 6 17.28 -5.97 14.51
C CYS A 6 16.15 -4.94 14.67
N ASP A 7 16.15 -4.23 15.80
CA ASP A 7 15.13 -3.22 16.12
C ASP A 7 15.19 -1.97 15.22
N GLN A 8 16.13 -1.92 14.28
CA GLN A 8 16.31 -0.80 13.37
C GLN A 8 15.93 -1.19 11.94
N PRO A 9 15.07 -0.38 11.28
CA PRO A 9 14.73 -0.61 9.88
C PRO A 9 15.98 -0.45 9.01
N MET A 10 16.15 -1.37 8.05
CA MET A 10 17.16 -1.23 7.01
C MET A 10 16.67 -0.27 5.94
N VAL A 11 17.53 0.67 5.54
CA VAL A 11 17.23 1.56 4.41
C VAL A 11 17.43 0.78 3.12
N VAL A 12 16.37 0.69 2.30
CA VAL A 12 16.38 -0.03 1.02
C VAL A 12 16.45 0.90 -0.19
N ALA A 13 16.01 2.15 -0.06
CA ALA A 13 16.04 3.13 -1.12
C ALA A 13 16.03 4.56 -0.54
N ILE A 14 16.73 5.48 -1.21
CA ILE A 14 16.70 6.92 -0.92
C ILE A 14 16.53 7.65 -2.24
N TYR A 15 15.61 8.61 -2.28
CA TYR A 15 15.47 9.53 -3.40
C TYR A 15 15.78 10.96 -2.95
N CYS A 16 16.47 11.71 -3.80
CA CYS A 16 16.76 13.13 -3.61
C CYS A 16 16.46 13.88 -4.90
N GLY A 17 15.56 14.86 -4.84
CA GLY A 17 15.15 15.67 -5.98
C GLY A 17 14.22 16.80 -5.54
N GLU A 18 13.90 17.71 -6.46
CA GLU A 18 13.04 18.88 -6.18
C GLU A 18 11.55 18.53 -6.07
N SER A 19 11.16 17.33 -6.49
CA SER A 19 9.77 16.86 -6.50
C SER A 19 9.67 15.41 -6.02
N LYS A 20 8.47 14.82 -6.04
CA LYS A 20 8.33 13.40 -5.73
C LYS A 20 9.00 12.56 -6.83
N PRO A 21 9.64 11.43 -6.47
CA PRO A 21 10.20 10.56 -7.48
C PRO A 21 9.10 10.05 -8.42
N PRO A 22 9.40 9.87 -9.72
CA PRO A 22 8.54 9.09 -10.59
C PRO A 22 8.36 7.68 -10.01
N LEU A 23 7.12 7.23 -9.82
CA LEU A 23 6.86 5.91 -9.21
C LEU A 23 7.49 4.78 -10.04
N GLN A 24 7.48 4.93 -11.36
CA GLN A 24 8.06 4.00 -12.33
C GLN A 24 9.58 3.89 -12.24
N GLU A 25 10.25 4.83 -11.56
CA GLU A 25 11.71 4.80 -11.38
C GLU A 25 12.09 4.41 -9.95
N PHE A 26 11.22 4.69 -8.97
CA PHE A 26 11.55 4.53 -7.55
C PHE A 26 11.49 3.09 -7.04
N LEU A 27 10.52 2.30 -7.50
CA LEU A 27 10.23 0.95 -6.98
C LEU A 27 10.75 -0.25 -7.80
N PRO A 28 11.05 -0.16 -9.12
CA PRO A 28 11.39 -1.36 -9.89
C PRO A 28 12.58 -2.17 -9.37
N GLU A 29 13.66 -1.51 -8.96
CA GLU A 29 14.85 -2.18 -8.42
C GLU A 29 14.51 -2.94 -7.14
N PHE A 30 13.84 -2.26 -6.19
CA PHE A 30 13.35 -2.88 -4.95
C PHE A 30 12.43 -4.08 -5.21
N VAL A 31 11.49 -3.96 -6.15
CA VAL A 31 10.56 -5.05 -6.50
C VAL A 31 11.29 -6.24 -7.12
N THR A 32 12.30 -5.99 -7.94
CA THR A 32 13.10 -7.04 -8.58
C THR A 32 13.88 -7.84 -7.54
N GLU A 33 14.64 -7.15 -6.69
CA GLU A 33 15.40 -7.79 -5.60
C GLU A 33 14.48 -8.54 -4.63
N LEU A 34 13.33 -7.94 -4.27
CA LEU A 34 12.39 -8.57 -3.35
C LEU A 34 11.78 -9.84 -3.95
N ASN A 35 11.45 -9.86 -5.24
CA ASN A 35 10.97 -11.07 -5.90
C ASN A 35 12.01 -12.19 -5.89
N GLU A 36 13.28 -11.87 -6.18
CA GLU A 36 14.38 -12.84 -6.08
C GLU A 36 14.52 -13.42 -4.68
N ILE A 37 14.42 -12.57 -3.65
CA ILE A 37 14.48 -12.99 -2.24
C ILE A 37 13.29 -13.88 -1.86
N LEU A 38 12.08 -13.58 -2.36
CA LEU A 38 10.89 -14.37 -2.08
C LEU A 38 10.92 -15.74 -2.75
N GLU A 39 11.50 -15.82 -3.96
CA GLU A 39 11.66 -17.06 -4.70
C GLU A 39 12.79 -17.93 -4.13
N THR A 40 13.97 -17.35 -3.95
CA THR A 40 15.19 -18.09 -3.62
C THR A 40 15.45 -18.21 -2.13
N GLY A 41 14.87 -17.33 -1.31
CA GLY A 41 15.16 -17.19 0.10
C GLY A 41 16.50 -16.49 0.38
N ILE A 42 16.83 -16.33 1.65
CA ILE A 42 18.10 -15.73 2.09
C ILE A 42 19.01 -16.82 2.63
N GLN A 43 20.29 -16.80 2.24
CA GLN A 43 21.30 -17.69 2.78
C GLN A 43 21.87 -17.11 4.08
N VAL A 44 21.67 -17.80 5.21
CA VAL A 44 22.26 -17.45 6.50
C VAL A 44 23.17 -18.60 6.94
N SER A 45 24.48 -18.38 6.86
CA SER A 45 25.49 -19.42 7.02
C SER A 45 25.25 -20.60 6.06
N GLN A 46 24.92 -21.80 6.55
CA GLN A 46 24.62 -22.97 5.73
C GLN A 46 23.11 -23.24 5.59
N ILE A 47 22.26 -22.40 6.16
CA ILE A 47 20.80 -22.57 6.16
C ILE A 47 20.18 -21.58 5.18
N ARG A 48 19.34 -22.10 4.28
CA ARG A 48 18.49 -21.27 3.42
C ARG A 48 17.16 -21.00 4.12
N VAL A 49 16.86 -19.72 4.33
CA VAL A 49 15.65 -19.25 5.03
C VAL A 49 14.66 -18.72 4.01
N LYS A 50 13.44 -19.27 4.01
CA LYS A 50 12.36 -18.77 3.15
C LYS A 50 11.81 -17.47 3.72
N VAL A 51 11.68 -16.46 2.87
CA VAL A 51 11.13 -15.15 3.22
C VAL A 51 9.66 -15.08 2.76
N LYS A 52 8.84 -14.39 3.54
CA LYS A 52 7.48 -14.01 3.16
C LYS A 52 7.23 -12.57 3.57
N ILE A 53 6.59 -11.80 2.69
CA ILE A 53 6.08 -10.48 3.05
C ILE A 53 4.89 -10.68 4.00
N ARG A 54 4.88 -9.92 5.10
CA ARG A 54 3.73 -9.88 6.00
C ARG A 54 2.82 -8.72 5.66
N TYR A 55 3.35 -7.49 5.72
CA TYR A 55 2.62 -6.26 5.38
C TYR A 55 3.57 -5.19 4.85
N PHE A 56 3.02 -4.25 4.08
CA PHE A 56 3.62 -2.95 3.81
C PHE A 56 3.02 -1.92 4.76
N VAL A 57 3.89 -1.24 5.52
CA VAL A 57 3.50 -0.22 6.49
C VAL A 57 3.92 1.14 5.96
N CYS A 58 2.94 2.00 5.74
CA CYS A 58 3.15 3.35 5.24
C CYS A 58 2.06 4.29 5.79
N ASP A 59 2.42 5.57 5.93
CA ASP A 59 1.42 6.61 6.19
C ASP A 59 0.48 6.77 4.97
N THR A 60 -0.58 7.54 5.13
CA THR A 60 -1.60 7.66 4.09
C THR A 60 -1.05 8.23 2.75
N PRO A 61 -0.24 9.32 2.74
CA PRO A 61 0.35 9.83 1.50
C PRO A 61 1.32 8.87 0.80
N ALA A 62 2.21 8.20 1.54
CA ALA A 62 3.13 7.23 0.96
C ALA A 62 2.37 6.00 0.44
N ARG A 63 1.29 5.58 1.10
CA ARG A 63 0.43 4.50 0.64
C ARG A 63 -0.17 4.75 -0.73
N SER A 64 -0.81 5.91 -0.92
CA SER A 64 -1.37 6.28 -2.22
C SER A 64 -0.28 6.39 -3.28
N PHE A 65 0.91 6.89 -2.91
CA PHE A 65 2.05 6.98 -3.83
C PHE A 65 2.52 5.60 -4.29
N ILE A 66 2.89 4.70 -3.37
CA ILE A 66 3.41 3.38 -3.75
C ILE A 66 2.36 2.52 -4.45
N LYS A 67 1.07 2.76 -4.21
CA LYS A 67 -0.04 2.08 -4.91
C LYS A 67 -0.36 2.69 -6.27
N GLY A 68 0.14 3.88 -6.60
CA GLY A 68 -0.23 4.59 -7.81
C GLY A 68 -1.71 5.03 -7.81
N THR A 69 -2.29 5.30 -6.64
CA THR A 69 -3.72 5.66 -6.51
C THR A 69 -3.92 7.13 -6.15
N VAL A 70 -5.15 7.60 -6.27
CA VAL A 70 -5.56 8.87 -5.70
C VAL A 70 -5.38 8.90 -4.16
N GLY A 71 -5.29 10.11 -3.62
CA GLY A 71 -5.18 10.34 -2.17
C GLY A 71 -6.51 10.11 -1.45
N PHE A 72 -6.47 9.93 -0.14
CA PHE A 72 -7.65 9.72 0.71
C PHE A 72 -8.71 10.84 0.60
N ASN A 73 -8.28 12.07 0.32
CA ASN A 73 -9.16 13.23 0.13
C ASN A 73 -9.78 13.33 -1.27
N ALA A 74 -9.48 12.40 -2.17
CA ALA A 74 -10.05 12.39 -3.51
C ALA A 74 -11.47 11.81 -3.50
N LYS A 75 -12.24 12.14 -4.53
CA LYS A 75 -13.59 11.62 -4.73
C LYS A 75 -13.62 10.09 -4.76
N HIS A 76 -12.61 9.44 -5.34
CA HIS A 76 -12.44 7.98 -5.34
C HIS A 76 -11.35 7.55 -4.34
N GLY A 77 -11.21 8.28 -3.23
CA GLY A 77 -10.09 8.18 -2.28
C GLY A 77 -10.14 7.02 -1.29
N CYS A 78 -11.31 6.41 -1.08
CA CYS A 78 -11.39 5.22 -0.24
C CYS A 78 -10.47 4.13 -0.79
N ILE A 79 -9.75 3.41 0.06
CA ILE A 79 -8.83 2.35 -0.39
C ILE A 79 -9.46 0.94 -0.33
N LYS A 80 -10.59 0.80 0.37
CA LYS A 80 -11.24 -0.51 0.65
C LYS A 80 -12.45 -0.79 -0.23
N CYS A 81 -13.20 0.23 -0.64
CA CYS A 81 -14.42 0.08 -1.43
C CYS A 81 -14.58 1.21 -2.45
N THR A 82 -15.40 0.95 -3.47
CA THR A 82 -15.64 1.85 -4.61
C THR A 82 -16.53 3.06 -4.27
N VAL A 83 -16.63 3.43 -3.00
CA VAL A 83 -17.42 4.57 -2.57
C VAL A 83 -16.90 5.85 -3.22
N THR A 84 -17.84 6.62 -3.76
CA THR A 84 -17.61 7.96 -4.28
C THR A 84 -17.90 8.96 -3.17
N GLY A 85 -16.89 9.77 -2.82
CA GLY A 85 -17.02 10.85 -1.87
C GLY A 85 -17.75 12.06 -2.44
N GLU A 86 -18.32 12.85 -1.54
CA GLU A 86 -18.96 14.13 -1.83
C GLU A 86 -18.16 15.23 -1.16
N TYR A 87 -17.81 16.27 -1.93
CA TYR A 87 -17.07 17.40 -1.39
C TYR A 87 -18.04 18.43 -0.81
N ASP A 88 -17.96 18.63 0.50
CA ASP A 88 -18.66 19.71 1.18
C ASP A 88 -17.94 21.03 0.90
N LYS A 89 -18.63 21.97 0.26
CA LYS A 89 -18.07 23.28 -0.08
C LYS A 89 -18.00 24.22 1.12
N ASP A 90 -18.94 24.10 2.04
CA ASP A 90 -19.08 24.98 3.20
C ASP A 90 -18.03 24.61 4.25
N GLU A 91 -17.88 23.32 4.53
CA GLU A 91 -16.92 22.78 5.49
C GLU A 91 -15.56 22.40 4.86
N ARG A 92 -15.43 22.48 3.53
CA ARG A 92 -14.20 22.25 2.75
C ARG A 92 -13.53 20.90 3.00
N HIS A 93 -14.32 19.83 3.10
CA HIS A 93 -13.81 18.48 3.30
C HIS A 93 -14.49 17.45 2.38
N MET A 94 -13.86 16.29 2.23
CA MET A 94 -14.42 15.15 1.50
C MET A 94 -15.13 14.22 2.47
N SER A 95 -16.38 13.88 2.18
CA SER A 95 -17.22 13.00 3.01
C SER A 95 -17.62 11.74 2.24
N PHE A 96 -17.56 10.58 2.92
CA PHE A 96 -17.90 9.27 2.35
C PHE A 96 -19.09 8.64 3.10
N SER A 97 -20.30 9.13 2.80
CA SER A 97 -21.50 8.80 3.57
C SER A 97 -22.11 7.42 3.21
N LYS A 98 -21.76 6.86 2.05
CA LYS A 98 -22.30 5.56 1.60
C LYS A 98 -21.47 4.41 2.18
N VAL A 99 -22.15 3.49 2.86
CA VAL A 99 -21.52 2.33 3.51
C VAL A 99 -21.74 1.01 2.76
N ASP A 100 -22.73 0.95 1.87
CA ASP A 100 -23.04 -0.22 1.04
C ASP A 100 -22.48 -0.03 -0.37
N CYS A 101 -21.17 -0.26 -0.51
CA CYS A 101 -20.45 -0.15 -1.79
C CYS A 101 -19.58 -1.40 -1.99
N PRO A 102 -19.42 -1.87 -3.24
CA PRO A 102 -18.53 -2.97 -3.55
C PRO A 102 -17.13 -2.80 -2.97
N LEU A 103 -16.60 -3.84 -2.34
CA LEU A 103 -15.22 -3.87 -1.87
C LEU A 103 -14.27 -3.95 -3.07
N ARG A 104 -13.13 -3.26 -2.97
CA ARG A 104 -12.03 -3.49 -3.90
C ARG A 104 -11.37 -4.81 -3.54
N THR A 105 -11.19 -5.65 -4.55
CA THR A 105 -10.43 -6.89 -4.47
C THR A 105 -9.07 -6.71 -5.12
N ASP A 106 -8.13 -7.59 -4.78
CA ASP A 106 -6.82 -7.62 -5.44
C ASP A 106 -6.96 -7.78 -6.97
N GLU A 107 -7.88 -8.64 -7.43
CA GLU A 107 -8.17 -8.79 -8.86
C GLU A 107 -8.66 -7.48 -9.48
N SER A 108 -9.63 -6.80 -8.84
CA SER A 108 -10.17 -5.54 -9.36
C SER A 108 -9.11 -4.43 -9.43
N PHE A 109 -8.18 -4.42 -8.48
CA PHE A 109 -7.08 -3.47 -8.42
C PHE A 109 -6.06 -3.74 -9.54
N ARG A 110 -5.63 -5.00 -9.69
CA ARG A 110 -4.66 -5.40 -10.73
C ARG A 110 -5.19 -5.21 -12.15
N ARG A 111 -6.51 -5.31 -12.32
CA ARG A 111 -7.19 -5.03 -13.59
C ARG A 111 -7.55 -3.55 -13.78
N ALA A 112 -7.22 -2.70 -12.81
CA ALA A 112 -7.52 -1.27 -12.80
C ALA A 112 -8.99 -0.92 -13.13
N LEU A 113 -9.95 -1.70 -12.59
CA LEU A 113 -11.39 -1.56 -12.96
C LEU A 113 -12.02 -0.22 -12.51
N ASP A 114 -11.43 0.44 -11.53
CA ASP A 114 -11.85 1.76 -11.03
C ASP A 114 -10.85 2.81 -11.53
N GLU A 115 -11.03 3.28 -12.76
CA GLU A 115 -10.09 4.19 -13.44
C GLU A 115 -9.84 5.48 -12.63
N ASP A 116 -10.89 6.04 -12.01
CA ASP A 116 -10.80 7.25 -11.20
C ASP A 116 -10.00 7.06 -9.89
N HIS A 117 -9.84 5.81 -9.44
CA HIS A 117 -9.01 5.48 -8.29
C HIS A 117 -7.52 5.36 -8.64
N HIS A 118 -7.21 4.96 -9.87
CA HIS A 118 -5.83 4.70 -10.32
C HIS A 118 -5.26 5.92 -11.05
N LYS A 119 -4.09 6.40 -10.60
CA LYS A 119 -3.34 7.46 -11.28
C LYS A 119 -2.30 6.91 -12.24
N GLU A 120 -1.66 5.83 -11.83
CA GLU A 120 -0.59 5.17 -12.57
C GLU A 120 -0.41 3.73 -12.07
N GLU A 121 0.23 2.88 -12.85
CA GLU A 121 0.44 1.48 -12.48
C GLU A 121 1.56 1.34 -11.45
N SER A 122 1.31 0.69 -10.31
CA SER A 122 2.37 0.42 -9.33
C SER A 122 3.22 -0.77 -9.72
N SER A 123 4.55 -0.66 -9.61
CA SER A 123 5.44 -1.82 -9.73
C SER A 123 5.18 -2.91 -8.68
N LEU A 124 4.54 -2.58 -7.55
CA LEU A 124 4.20 -3.55 -6.50
C LEU A 124 3.21 -4.62 -6.97
N ILE A 125 2.47 -4.41 -8.07
CA ILE A 125 1.62 -5.47 -8.63
C ILE A 125 2.45 -6.68 -9.09
N LYS A 126 3.75 -6.55 -9.30
CA LYS A 126 4.61 -7.67 -9.67
C LYS A 126 4.98 -8.57 -8.48
N LEU A 127 4.63 -8.16 -7.26
CA LEU A 127 4.84 -8.94 -6.05
C LEU A 127 3.66 -9.88 -5.79
N PRO A 128 3.92 -11.04 -5.14
CA PRO A 128 2.87 -11.99 -4.73
C PRO A 128 2.19 -11.52 -3.43
N ILE A 129 1.57 -10.34 -3.47
CA ILE A 129 0.85 -9.70 -2.37
C ILE A 129 -0.56 -9.27 -2.79
N TYR A 130 -1.45 -9.08 -1.83
CA TYR A 130 -2.76 -8.49 -2.02
C TYR A 130 -2.70 -6.96 -1.91
N MET A 131 -2.92 -6.26 -3.02
CA MET A 131 -2.78 -4.80 -3.11
C MET A 131 -3.72 -4.01 -2.19
N VAL A 132 -4.83 -4.63 -1.75
CA VAL A 132 -5.81 -4.03 -0.84
C VAL A 132 -5.54 -4.38 0.63
N GLU A 133 -5.13 -5.61 0.91
CA GLU A 133 -5.08 -6.17 2.28
C GLU A 133 -3.68 -6.11 2.89
N ASP A 134 -2.64 -6.35 2.10
CA ASP A 134 -1.26 -6.42 2.61
C ASP A 134 -0.61 -5.05 2.77
N ILE A 135 -1.17 -4.00 2.13
CA ILE A 135 -0.74 -2.61 2.29
C ILE A 135 -1.63 -1.94 3.33
N ILE A 136 -1.25 -2.11 4.60
CA ILE A 136 -2.13 -1.82 5.73
C ILE A 136 -2.27 -0.33 6.04
N ILE A 137 -3.36 0.00 6.72
CA ILE A 137 -3.57 1.31 7.32
C ILE A 137 -2.89 1.36 8.67
N ALA A 138 -1.79 2.09 8.77
CA ALA A 138 -1.04 2.27 10.01
C ALA A 138 -1.29 3.64 10.69
N ASP A 139 -2.23 4.43 10.17
CA ASP A 139 -2.54 5.75 10.71
C ASP A 139 -3.36 5.64 12.00
N SER A 140 -2.90 6.30 13.07
CA SER A 140 -3.57 6.30 14.38
C SER A 140 -5.03 6.75 14.29
N LEU A 141 -5.33 7.69 13.39
CA LEU A 141 -6.70 8.18 13.14
C LEU A 141 -7.65 7.08 12.64
N HIS A 142 -7.13 6.07 11.95
CA HIS A 142 -7.91 4.94 11.41
C HIS A 142 -7.88 3.71 12.33
N LEU A 143 -6.90 3.60 13.24
CA LEU A 143 -6.80 2.51 14.21
C LEU A 143 -7.86 2.61 15.32
N PHE A 144 -8.27 3.81 15.72
CA PHE A 144 -9.35 3.96 16.71
C PHE A 144 -10.72 3.48 16.18
N ALA A 145 -10.95 3.52 14.86
CA ALA A 145 -12.21 3.09 14.27
C ALA A 145 -12.29 1.56 14.03
N THR A 146 -11.17 0.86 13.86
CA THR A 146 -11.17 -0.59 13.59
C THR A 146 -11.26 -1.44 14.86
N TYR A 147 -10.78 -0.97 16.01
CA TYR A 147 -10.97 -1.71 17.28
C TYR A 147 -12.42 -1.66 17.81
N LEU A 148 -13.24 -0.71 17.35
CA LEU A 148 -14.67 -0.63 17.70
C LEU A 148 -15.59 -1.38 16.72
N LEU A 149 -15.07 -1.82 15.58
CA LEU A 149 -15.79 -2.63 14.60
C LEU A 149 -15.10 -3.97 14.45
N GLY A 150 -15.16 -4.76 15.53
CA GLY A 150 -14.76 -6.15 15.50
C GLY A 150 -15.51 -6.93 14.42
N ARG A 151 -14.75 -7.49 13.48
CA ARG A 151 -15.05 -8.73 12.78
C ARG A 151 -13.75 -9.48 12.55
#